data_AF-A0A1V2KZZ4-F1
#
_entry.id   AF-A0A1V2KZZ4-F1
#
_cell.length_a   1.000
_cell.length_b   1.000
_cell.length_c   1.000
_cell.angle_alpha   90.00
_cell.angle_beta   90.00
_cell.angle_gamma   90.00
#
_symmetry.space_group_name_H-M   'P 1'
#
loop_
_entity.id
_entity.type
_entity.pdbx_description
1 polymer ?
#
loop_
_entity_poly.entity_id
_entity_poly.type
_entity_poly.pdbx_seq_one_letter_code
_entity_poly.pdbx_strand_id
1 'polypeptide(L)'
;MAEVRILSHMNKDHRVSIEDYLVVYGAVKLDSKVHNIKMTHIELTHMTITFEHGDLEFPVEKLIPFEPAMEDLKEARTRLVEMAKFAAEKRGFDAHQITDFKKLSTGSWFFLAFIYLPFWCYLWPSLLQNSTVLSVLSQSQVDWLLTNSLNITYLTLGLHAIECYLFMKKNLEYYRVPIDNQIEWYIDCLFEGYPSVKRFKQHNPSYPMAVRQSKTAKRSAKQNGVRSIESEVFRDSEARNRLSITSNQQEKSKVRKPNKAAVKKEQAKIRLYGKKKAPRVYDEKELDLPVLNRAIMPGVKRPRGKKGKKFVQEDPEDHTQYDRIISEIIIKDEKKRSAQKLEDLRELKRKEMEKKEAEKTNKLEDKKQEIKNKATKARTERRKRAQLLKKTSTEEQEESKPKKKSVSFA
;
A
#
# COMPACT_ATOMS: atom_id res chain seq x y z
N MET A 1 -0.19 32.40 16.18
CA MET A 1 0.72 32.05 15.05
C MET A 1 0.40 30.68 14.43
N ALA A 2 0.23 29.61 15.22
CA ALA A 2 -0.07 28.27 14.70
C ALA A 2 -1.42 28.22 13.95
N GLU A 3 -2.49 28.75 14.56
CA GLU A 3 -3.82 28.86 13.96
C GLU A 3 -3.81 29.55 12.59
N VAL A 4 -3.30 30.78 12.51
CA VAL A 4 -3.21 31.55 11.25
C VAL A 4 -2.50 30.77 10.14
N ARG A 5 -1.44 30.02 10.48
CA ARG A 5 -0.73 29.17 9.53
C ARG A 5 -1.60 28.00 9.05
N ILE A 6 -2.34 27.36 9.96
CA ILE A 6 -3.28 26.27 9.63
C ILE A 6 -4.36 26.80 8.71
N LEU A 7 -5.03 27.90 9.08
CA LEU A 7 -6.11 28.51 8.28
C LEU A 7 -5.63 28.90 6.89
N SER A 8 -4.48 29.57 6.78
CA SER A 8 -3.89 29.95 5.50
C SER A 8 -3.59 28.73 4.62
N HIS A 9 -3.01 27.67 5.19
CA HIS A 9 -2.73 26.44 4.44
C HIS A 9 -4.01 25.72 4.01
N MET A 10 -4.99 25.60 4.90
CA MET A 10 -6.27 24.93 4.62
C MET A 10 -7.05 25.65 3.52
N ASN A 11 -7.21 26.97 3.61
CA ASN A 11 -7.95 27.76 2.63
C ASN A 11 -7.25 27.85 1.28
N LYS A 12 -5.93 27.69 1.24
CA LYS A 12 -5.14 27.73 0.00
C LYS A 12 -5.13 26.37 -0.71
N ASP A 13 -4.71 25.32 0.00
CA ASP A 13 -4.34 24.05 -0.62
C ASP A 13 -5.40 22.94 -0.41
N HIS A 14 -6.33 23.11 0.54
CA HIS A 14 -7.28 22.05 0.96
C HIS A 14 -8.75 22.50 0.88
N ARG A 15 -9.09 23.38 -0.05
CA ARG A 15 -10.46 23.91 -0.23
C ARG A 15 -11.51 22.80 -0.35
N VAL A 16 -11.19 21.76 -1.11
CA VAL A 16 -12.05 20.60 -1.32
C VAL A 16 -12.29 19.81 -0.02
N SER A 17 -11.29 19.71 0.86
CA SER A 17 -11.47 19.08 2.18
C SER A 17 -12.38 19.91 3.08
N ILE A 18 -12.34 21.24 2.99
CA ILE A 18 -13.23 22.13 3.75
C ILE A 18 -14.69 21.93 3.30
N GLU A 19 -14.92 21.80 2.00
CA GLU A 19 -16.24 21.43 1.46
C GLU A 19 -16.70 20.06 1.96
N ASP A 20 -15.80 19.06 1.98
CA ASP A 20 -16.08 17.74 2.52
C ASP A 20 -16.51 17.81 3.99
N TYR A 21 -15.83 18.63 4.80
CA TYR A 21 -16.18 18.81 6.21
C TYR A 21 -17.58 19.40 6.37
N LEU A 22 -17.87 20.44 5.59
CA LEU A 22 -19.15 21.14 5.64
C LEU A 22 -20.32 20.21 5.29
N VAL A 23 -20.13 19.34 4.29
CA VAL A 23 -21.16 18.37 3.89
C VAL A 23 -21.31 17.25 4.93
N VAL A 24 -20.20 16.66 5.37
CA VAL A 24 -20.24 15.43 6.17
C VAL A 24 -20.48 15.68 7.65
N TYR A 25 -19.79 16.66 8.22
CA TYR A 25 -19.91 17.02 9.64
C TYR A 25 -20.88 18.18 9.85
N GLY A 26 -20.93 19.14 8.91
CA GLY A 26 -21.87 20.26 8.97
C GLY A 26 -23.30 19.92 8.54
N ALA A 27 -23.49 18.79 7.85
CA ALA A 27 -24.78 18.36 7.27
C ALA A 27 -25.40 19.40 6.30
N VAL A 28 -24.57 20.21 5.65
CA VAL A 28 -25.00 21.19 4.66
C VAL A 28 -24.97 20.58 3.27
N LYS A 29 -26.00 20.79 2.47
CA LYS A 29 -26.02 20.37 1.07
C LYS A 29 -25.25 21.37 0.22
N LEU A 30 -24.25 20.90 -0.52
CA LEU A 30 -23.56 21.73 -1.51
C LEU A 30 -24.44 21.84 -2.77
N ASP A 31 -25.16 22.93 -2.90
CA ASP A 31 -25.89 23.30 -4.11
C ASP A 31 -25.24 24.52 -4.80
N SER A 32 -25.83 25.00 -5.90
CA SER A 32 -25.30 26.17 -6.62
C SER A 32 -25.43 27.48 -5.85
N LYS A 33 -26.14 27.50 -4.71
CA LYS A 33 -26.33 28.67 -3.87
C LYS A 33 -25.24 28.80 -2.81
N VAL A 34 -24.53 27.72 -2.48
CA VAL A 34 -23.43 27.75 -1.52
C VAL A 34 -22.12 28.12 -2.21
N HIS A 35 -21.50 29.22 -1.78
CA HIS A 35 -20.20 29.67 -2.29
C HIS A 35 -19.32 30.28 -1.21
N ASN A 36 -18.10 30.66 -1.59
CA ASN A 36 -17.10 31.31 -0.73
C ASN A 36 -16.78 30.54 0.59
N ILE A 37 -16.80 29.20 0.54
CA ILE A 37 -16.54 28.34 1.70
C ILE A 37 -15.09 28.50 2.17
N LYS A 38 -14.92 28.86 3.45
CA LYS A 38 -13.62 29.11 4.09
C LYS A 38 -13.62 28.65 5.53
N MET A 39 -12.48 28.17 6.02
CA MET A 39 -12.24 27.98 7.44
C MET A 39 -11.78 29.29 8.06
N THR A 40 -12.44 29.76 9.12
CA THR A 40 -12.12 31.05 9.77
C THR A 40 -11.44 30.90 11.12
N HIS A 41 -11.83 29.89 11.89
CA HIS A 41 -11.29 29.63 13.22
C HIS A 41 -11.01 28.16 13.43
N ILE A 42 -9.99 27.87 14.23
CA ILE A 42 -9.71 26.50 14.70
C ILE A 42 -9.22 26.54 16.14
N GLU A 43 -9.95 25.85 17.00
CA GLU A 43 -9.66 25.69 18.42
C GLU A 43 -9.38 24.21 18.74
N LEU A 44 -9.16 23.90 20.02
CA LEU A 44 -8.94 22.52 20.46
C LEU A 44 -10.20 21.65 20.38
N THR A 45 -11.37 22.25 20.57
CA THR A 45 -12.65 21.55 20.65
C THR A 45 -13.44 21.57 19.35
N HIS A 46 -13.22 22.55 18.48
CA HIS A 46 -13.97 22.72 17.24
C HIS A 46 -13.22 23.56 16.20
N MET A 47 -13.70 23.54 14.97
CA MET A 47 -13.35 24.49 13.92
C MET A 47 -14.60 25.20 13.38
N THR A 48 -14.42 26.40 12.87
CA THR A 48 -15.49 27.21 12.27
C THR A 48 -15.27 27.32 10.77
N ILE A 49 -16.30 26.97 10.01
CA ILE A 49 -16.35 27.14 8.57
C ILE A 49 -17.43 28.17 8.25
N THR A 50 -17.06 29.19 7.50
CA THR A 50 -17.99 30.20 7.00
C THR A 50 -18.26 29.98 5.52
N PHE A 51 -19.50 30.17 5.10
CA PHE A 51 -19.90 30.12 3.70
C PHE A 51 -21.03 31.11 3.43
N GLU A 52 -21.16 31.54 2.18
CA GLU A 52 -22.26 32.37 1.72
C GLU A 52 -23.33 31.47 1.09
N HIS A 53 -24.59 31.81 1.32
CA HIS A 53 -25.73 31.12 0.72
C HIS A 53 -26.54 32.16 -0.06
N GLY A 54 -26.84 31.92 -1.34
CA GLY A 54 -27.49 32.92 -2.20
C GLY A 54 -28.87 33.43 -1.73
N ASP A 55 -29.53 32.71 -0.82
CA ASP A 55 -30.80 33.14 -0.20
C ASP A 55 -30.61 33.95 1.09
N LEU A 56 -29.37 34.15 1.55
CA LEU A 56 -29.03 34.85 2.79
C LEU A 56 -28.09 36.02 2.50
N GLU A 57 -28.37 37.17 3.08
CA GLU A 57 -27.54 38.38 2.91
C GLU A 57 -26.25 38.32 3.74
N PHE A 58 -26.20 37.47 4.77
CA PHE A 58 -25.07 37.36 5.69
C PHE A 58 -24.35 36.01 5.53
N PRO A 59 -23.02 35.96 5.71
CA PRO A 59 -22.28 34.71 5.72
C PRO A 59 -22.74 33.84 6.91
N VAL A 60 -22.94 32.56 6.63
CA VAL A 60 -23.33 31.56 7.63
C VAL A 60 -22.08 30.96 8.24
N GLU A 61 -22.03 30.93 9.57
CA GLU A 61 -20.97 30.27 10.32
C GLU A 61 -21.43 28.88 10.79
N LYS A 62 -20.61 27.87 10.53
CA LYS A 62 -20.85 26.50 10.96
C LYS A 62 -19.72 25.98 11.83
N LEU A 63 -20.07 25.60 13.06
CA LEU A 63 -19.17 24.99 14.02
C LEU A 63 -19.13 23.48 13.80
N ILE A 64 -17.92 22.94 13.63
CA ILE A 64 -17.65 21.50 13.50
C ILE A 64 -16.83 21.05 14.70
N PRO A 65 -17.40 20.26 15.63
CA PRO A 65 -16.69 19.80 16.81
C PRO A 65 -15.64 18.73 16.46
N PHE A 66 -14.56 18.70 17.23
CA PHE A 66 -13.55 17.65 17.23
C PHE A 66 -13.90 16.62 18.30
N GLU A 67 -14.13 15.37 17.87
CA GLU A 67 -14.41 14.26 18.76
C GLU A 67 -13.30 13.19 18.61
N PRO A 68 -12.48 12.95 19.64
CA PRO A 68 -12.36 13.68 20.92
C PRO A 68 -11.74 15.09 20.74
N ALA A 69 -11.82 15.99 21.72
CA ALA A 69 -11.10 17.27 21.61
C ALA A 69 -9.57 17.07 21.45
N MET A 70 -8.88 17.99 20.80
CA MET A 70 -7.43 17.97 20.66
C MET A 70 -6.76 18.49 21.94
N GLU A 71 -5.57 17.98 22.27
CA GLU A 71 -4.81 18.47 23.42
C GLU A 71 -3.90 19.66 23.05
N ASP A 72 -3.35 19.64 21.84
CA ASP A 72 -2.47 20.68 21.29
C ASP A 72 -2.82 20.93 19.81
N LEU A 73 -2.75 22.18 19.36
CA LEU A 73 -2.92 22.55 17.94
C LEU A 73 -1.89 21.89 17.02
N LYS A 74 -0.78 21.35 17.54
CA LYS A 74 0.14 20.51 16.75
C LYS A 74 -0.54 19.25 16.18
N GLU A 75 -1.58 18.76 16.84
CA GLU A 75 -2.35 17.59 16.40
C GLU A 75 -3.33 17.93 15.28
N ALA A 76 -3.64 19.21 15.06
CA ALA A 76 -4.62 19.68 14.09
C ALA A 76 -4.35 19.13 12.68
N ARG A 77 -3.07 19.06 12.27
CA ARG A 77 -2.73 18.48 10.96
C ARG A 77 -3.19 17.03 10.84
N THR A 78 -2.86 16.20 11.83
CA THR A 78 -3.22 14.78 11.81
C THR A 78 -4.73 14.64 11.85
N ARG A 79 -5.40 15.40 12.72
CA ARG A 79 -6.85 15.35 12.87
C ARG A 79 -7.60 15.75 11.61
N LEU A 80 -7.23 16.89 11.01
CA LEU A 80 -7.84 17.38 9.77
C LEU A 80 -7.63 16.39 8.62
N VAL A 81 -6.45 15.77 8.51
CA VAL A 81 -6.18 14.76 7.47
C VAL A 81 -7.07 13.52 7.66
N GLU A 82 -7.25 13.04 8.88
CA GLU A 82 -8.13 11.90 9.18
C GLU A 82 -9.60 12.22 8.88
N MET A 83 -10.06 13.40 9.31
CA MET A 83 -11.39 13.90 8.99
C MET A 83 -11.59 14.05 7.49
N ALA A 84 -10.57 14.47 6.74
CA ALA A 84 -10.68 14.68 5.30
C ALA A 84 -10.83 13.34 4.57
N LYS A 85 -10.06 12.33 4.99
CA LYS A 85 -10.19 10.96 4.49
C LYS A 85 -11.57 10.39 4.74
N PHE A 86 -12.04 10.48 5.97
CA PHE A 86 -13.37 10.00 6.34
C PHE A 86 -14.48 10.71 5.55
N ALA A 87 -14.41 12.05 5.46
CA ALA A 87 -15.43 12.84 4.78
C ALA A 87 -15.45 12.60 3.27
N ALA A 88 -14.27 12.55 2.62
CA ALA A 88 -14.17 12.23 1.20
C ALA A 88 -14.69 10.82 0.90
N GLU A 89 -14.33 9.83 1.71
CA GLU A 89 -14.79 8.44 1.57
C GLU A 89 -16.32 8.36 1.68
N LYS A 90 -16.92 9.05 2.67
CA LYS A 90 -18.38 9.11 2.83
C LYS A 90 -19.08 9.77 1.63
N ARG A 91 -18.42 10.71 0.95
CA ARG A 91 -18.91 11.33 -0.28
C ARG A 91 -18.59 10.53 -1.55
N GLY A 92 -17.81 9.46 -1.45
CA GLY A 92 -17.40 8.62 -2.60
C GLY A 92 -16.25 9.19 -3.42
N PHE A 93 -15.40 10.04 -2.84
CA PHE A 93 -14.23 10.65 -3.49
C PHE A 93 -12.91 10.26 -2.77
N ASP A 94 -11.78 10.52 -3.42
CA ASP A 94 -10.48 10.51 -2.73
C ASP A 94 -10.26 11.84 -2.00
N ALA A 95 -9.67 11.79 -0.81
CA ALA A 95 -9.34 13.00 -0.04
C ALA A 95 -8.31 13.90 -0.73
N HIS A 96 -7.44 13.32 -1.57
CA HIS A 96 -6.47 14.06 -2.35
C HIS A 96 -7.03 14.40 -3.73
N GLN A 97 -7.09 15.70 -4.02
CA GLN A 97 -7.44 16.19 -5.35
C GLN A 97 -6.20 16.17 -6.26
N ILE A 98 -6.38 15.72 -7.50
CA ILE A 98 -5.31 15.79 -8.52
C ILE A 98 -5.49 17.09 -9.32
N THR A 99 -4.55 18.01 -9.17
CA THR A 99 -4.55 19.32 -9.84
C THR A 99 -3.53 19.43 -10.96
N ASP A 100 -2.71 18.40 -11.16
CA ASP A 100 -1.59 18.46 -12.08
C ASP A 100 -1.81 17.47 -13.22
N PHE A 101 -1.41 17.90 -14.41
CA PHE A 101 -1.35 17.04 -15.58
C PHE A 101 0.08 16.52 -15.81
N LYS A 102 0.18 15.22 -16.08
CA LYS A 102 1.46 14.57 -16.33
C LYS A 102 1.62 14.28 -17.82
N LYS A 103 2.51 15.04 -18.46
CA LYS A 103 2.86 14.90 -19.88
C LYS A 103 3.40 13.51 -20.24
N LEU A 104 3.26 13.16 -21.52
CA LEU A 104 3.79 11.93 -22.10
C LEU A 104 5.31 11.80 -21.95
N SER A 105 5.77 10.58 -21.72
CA SER A 105 7.20 10.26 -21.72
C SER A 105 7.73 10.13 -23.15
N THR A 106 9.03 10.30 -23.37
CA THR A 106 9.66 10.10 -24.69
C THR A 106 9.39 8.71 -25.27
N GLY A 107 9.35 7.67 -24.43
CA GLY A 107 8.99 6.32 -24.87
C GLY A 107 7.54 6.18 -25.31
N SER A 108 6.62 6.92 -24.69
CA SER A 108 5.21 6.92 -25.06
C SER A 108 4.96 7.55 -26.43
N TRP A 109 5.79 8.52 -26.85
CA TRP A 109 5.70 9.11 -28.20
C TRP A 109 5.95 8.08 -29.30
N PHE A 110 6.90 7.16 -29.13
CA PHE A 110 7.11 6.06 -30.09
C PHE A 110 5.91 5.12 -30.16
N PHE A 111 5.31 4.81 -29.01
CA PHE A 111 4.12 3.98 -28.94
C PHE A 111 2.93 4.66 -29.63
N LEU A 112 2.77 5.97 -29.44
CA LEU A 112 1.74 6.77 -30.11
C LEU A 112 1.94 6.77 -31.63
N ALA A 113 3.17 7.01 -32.10
CA ALA A 113 3.51 6.96 -33.52
C ALA A 113 3.20 5.58 -34.13
N PHE A 114 3.44 4.51 -33.38
CA PHE A 114 3.13 3.15 -33.81
C PHE A 114 1.62 2.87 -33.87
N ILE A 115 0.84 3.29 -32.84
CA ILE A 115 -0.62 3.15 -32.85
C ILE A 115 -1.25 3.84 -34.06
N TYR A 116 -0.78 5.06 -34.37
CA TYR A 116 -1.29 5.84 -35.49
C TYR A 116 -0.55 5.59 -36.81
N LEU A 117 0.31 4.56 -36.88
CA LEU A 117 0.93 4.14 -38.13
C LEU A 117 -0.10 3.90 -39.25
N PRO A 118 -1.27 3.29 -39.03
CA PRO A 118 -2.30 3.16 -40.07
C PRO A 118 -2.73 4.51 -40.66
N PHE A 119 -2.93 5.52 -39.82
CA PHE A 119 -3.27 6.88 -40.28
C PHE A 119 -2.13 7.48 -41.12
N TRP A 120 -0.88 7.29 -40.71
CA TRP A 120 0.27 7.75 -41.47
C TRP A 120 0.44 7.01 -42.80
N CYS A 121 0.16 5.70 -42.84
CA CYS A 121 0.19 4.91 -44.07
C CYS A 121 -0.94 5.31 -45.04
N TYR A 122 -2.07 5.80 -44.54
CA TYR A 122 -3.12 6.39 -45.38
C TYR A 122 -2.62 7.65 -46.08
N LEU A 123 -1.98 8.58 -45.34
CA LEU A 123 -1.45 9.82 -45.91
C LEU A 123 -0.22 9.59 -46.79
N TRP A 124 0.61 8.60 -46.45
CA TRP A 124 1.83 8.25 -47.15
C TRP A 124 1.91 6.73 -47.40
N PRO A 125 1.28 6.23 -48.48
CA PRO A 125 1.30 4.81 -48.83
C PRO A 125 2.69 4.21 -49.03
N SER A 126 3.67 5.05 -49.38
CA SER A 126 5.09 4.69 -49.53
C SER A 126 5.72 4.13 -48.24
N LEU A 127 5.13 4.38 -47.07
CA LEU A 127 5.55 3.79 -45.80
C LEU A 127 5.39 2.26 -45.78
N LEU A 128 4.38 1.72 -46.48
CA LEU A 128 4.18 0.28 -46.65
C LEU A 128 4.64 -0.24 -48.01
N GLN A 129 4.57 0.57 -49.07
CA GLN A 129 4.97 0.20 -50.43
C GLN A 129 6.48 0.37 -50.68
N ASN A 130 7.32 -0.08 -49.74
CA ASN A 130 8.76 -0.06 -49.92
C ASN A 130 9.34 -1.47 -49.98
N SER A 131 10.53 -1.60 -50.57
CA SER A 131 11.21 -2.90 -50.75
C SER A 131 11.48 -3.62 -49.43
N THR A 132 11.74 -2.88 -48.35
CA THR A 132 11.98 -3.47 -47.02
C THR A 132 10.72 -4.12 -46.44
N VAL A 133 9.56 -3.49 -46.55
CA VAL A 133 8.29 -4.02 -46.03
C VAL A 133 7.81 -5.18 -46.92
N LEU A 134 7.91 -5.04 -48.24
CA LEU A 134 7.55 -6.10 -49.19
C LEU A 134 8.46 -7.34 -49.11
N SER A 135 9.63 -7.24 -48.48
CA SER A 135 10.45 -8.42 -48.16
C SER A 135 9.88 -9.24 -46.99
N VAL A 136 8.96 -8.67 -46.21
CA VAL A 136 8.34 -9.28 -45.02
C VAL A 136 6.85 -9.56 -45.23
N LEU A 137 6.12 -8.66 -45.90
CA LEU A 137 4.69 -8.75 -46.18
C LEU A 137 4.44 -8.94 -47.68
N SER A 138 3.43 -9.74 -48.04
CA SER A 138 3.03 -9.87 -49.44
C SER A 138 2.36 -8.59 -49.95
N GLN A 139 2.38 -8.39 -51.27
CA GLN A 139 1.69 -7.25 -51.91
C GLN A 139 0.22 -7.18 -51.51
N SER A 140 -0.48 -8.33 -51.50
CA SER A 140 -1.88 -8.41 -51.08
C SER A 140 -2.13 -7.98 -49.63
N GLN A 141 -1.19 -8.26 -48.72
CA GLN A 141 -1.29 -7.82 -47.32
C GLN A 141 -1.09 -6.30 -47.20
N VAL A 142 -0.13 -5.75 -47.94
CA VAL A 142 0.11 -4.30 -48.01
C VAL A 142 -1.12 -3.58 -48.57
N ASP A 143 -1.68 -4.07 -49.67
CA ASP A 143 -2.86 -3.48 -50.29
C ASP A 143 -4.07 -3.53 -49.35
N TRP A 144 -4.26 -4.64 -48.62
CA TRP A 144 -5.32 -4.75 -47.62
C TRP A 144 -5.13 -3.74 -46.47
N LEU A 145 -3.90 -3.60 -45.94
CA LEU A 145 -3.59 -2.65 -44.87
C LEU A 145 -3.83 -1.21 -45.30
N LEU A 146 -3.44 -0.83 -46.52
CA LEU A 146 -3.68 0.50 -47.06
C LEU A 146 -5.17 0.76 -47.27
N THR A 147 -5.89 -0.20 -47.84
CA THR A 147 -7.35 -0.10 -48.07
C THR A 147 -8.12 0.07 -46.75
N ASN A 148 -7.67 -0.60 -45.68
CA ASN A 148 -8.35 -0.55 -44.37
C ASN A 148 -7.73 0.44 -43.37
N SER A 149 -6.72 1.19 -43.77
CA SER A 149 -5.93 2.07 -42.88
C SER A 149 -6.78 3.07 -42.09
N LEU A 150 -7.72 3.76 -42.75
CA LEU A 150 -8.68 4.66 -42.09
C LEU A 150 -9.67 3.91 -41.20
N ASN A 151 -10.20 2.77 -41.64
CA ASN A 151 -11.13 1.96 -40.84
C ASN A 151 -10.46 1.50 -39.54
N ILE A 152 -9.20 1.07 -39.60
CA ILE A 152 -8.40 0.70 -38.43
C ILE A 152 -8.22 1.93 -37.53
N THR A 153 -7.89 3.09 -38.10
CA THR A 153 -7.73 4.35 -37.33
C THR A 153 -9.02 4.75 -36.60
N TYR A 154 -10.16 4.70 -37.27
CA TYR A 154 -11.46 5.00 -36.66
C TYR A 154 -11.85 3.98 -35.58
N LEU A 155 -11.57 2.70 -35.81
CA LEU A 155 -11.79 1.66 -34.80
C LEU A 155 -10.93 1.93 -33.55
N THR A 156 -9.67 2.30 -33.72
CA THR A 156 -8.78 2.65 -32.61
C THR A 156 -9.28 3.88 -31.85
N LEU A 157 -9.64 4.96 -32.54
CA LEU A 157 -10.23 6.15 -31.90
C LEU A 157 -11.53 5.82 -31.16
N GLY A 158 -12.38 4.95 -31.73
CA GLY A 158 -13.59 4.47 -31.08
C GLY A 158 -13.32 3.69 -29.80
N LEU A 159 -12.33 2.79 -29.80
CA LEU A 159 -11.90 2.08 -28.60
C LEU A 159 -11.33 3.02 -27.54
N HIS A 160 -10.52 4.01 -27.93
CA HIS A 160 -10.01 5.01 -27.01
C HIS A 160 -11.12 5.89 -26.43
N ALA A 161 -12.14 6.25 -27.22
CA ALA A 161 -13.31 6.97 -26.73
C ALA A 161 -14.10 6.15 -25.71
N ILE A 162 -14.24 4.84 -25.93
CA ILE A 162 -14.85 3.91 -24.96
C ILE A 162 -14.00 3.88 -23.67
N GLU A 163 -12.68 3.83 -23.77
CA GLU A 163 -11.78 3.88 -22.62
C GLU A 163 -11.88 5.21 -21.85
N CYS A 164 -12.02 6.34 -22.56
CA CYS A 164 -12.28 7.65 -21.97
C CYS A 164 -13.55 7.62 -21.13
N TYR A 165 -14.64 7.10 -21.70
CA TYR A 165 -15.94 7.06 -21.06
C TYR A 165 -15.98 6.09 -19.85
N LEU A 166 -15.47 4.87 -20.01
CA LEU A 166 -15.57 3.83 -18.99
C LEU A 166 -14.55 4.00 -17.86
N PHE A 167 -13.33 4.44 -18.17
CA PHE A 167 -12.24 4.46 -17.21
C PHE A 167 -11.77 5.87 -16.86
N MET A 168 -11.51 6.73 -17.85
CA MET A 168 -10.94 8.06 -17.56
C MET A 168 -11.94 8.94 -16.81
N LYS A 169 -13.18 9.05 -17.32
CA LYS A 169 -14.26 9.83 -16.69
C LYS A 169 -14.44 9.49 -15.21
N LYS A 170 -14.61 8.21 -14.90
CA LYS A 170 -14.77 7.74 -13.51
C LYS A 170 -13.59 8.14 -12.62
N ASN A 171 -12.36 8.06 -13.14
CA ASN A 171 -11.20 8.46 -12.35
C ASN A 171 -11.14 9.98 -12.16
N LEU A 172 -11.36 10.77 -13.21
CA LEU A 172 -11.32 12.24 -13.12
C LEU A 172 -12.36 12.77 -12.12
N GLU A 173 -13.57 12.18 -12.12
CA GLU A 173 -14.63 12.49 -11.15
C GLU A 173 -14.23 12.07 -9.73
N TYR A 174 -13.73 10.83 -9.54
CA TYR A 174 -13.34 10.32 -8.23
C TYR A 174 -12.24 11.13 -7.55
N TYR A 175 -11.27 11.63 -8.34
CA TYR A 175 -10.17 12.49 -7.85
C TYR A 175 -10.45 13.99 -8.00
N ARG A 176 -11.67 14.36 -8.41
CA ARG A 176 -12.15 15.75 -8.46
C ARG A 176 -11.24 16.68 -9.25
N VAL A 177 -10.75 16.20 -10.38
CA VAL A 177 -9.79 16.93 -11.23
C VAL A 177 -10.43 18.23 -11.73
N PRO A 178 -9.76 19.39 -11.68
CA PRO A 178 -10.27 20.64 -12.26
C PRO A 178 -10.49 20.53 -13.77
N ILE A 179 -11.49 21.25 -14.30
CA ILE A 179 -11.93 21.17 -15.71
C ILE A 179 -10.77 21.36 -16.70
N ASP A 180 -9.89 22.34 -16.44
CA ASP A 180 -8.74 22.62 -17.30
C ASP A 180 -7.86 21.38 -17.52
N ASN A 181 -7.58 20.66 -16.43
CA ASN A 181 -6.80 19.42 -16.49
C ASN A 181 -7.63 18.23 -16.99
N GLN A 182 -8.95 18.21 -16.76
CA GLN A 182 -9.81 17.15 -17.29
C GLN A 182 -9.72 17.09 -18.81
N ILE A 183 -9.74 18.24 -19.48
CA ILE A 183 -9.63 18.32 -20.94
C ILE A 183 -8.31 17.73 -21.41
N GLU A 184 -7.19 18.07 -20.77
CA GLU A 184 -5.88 17.52 -21.11
C GLU A 184 -5.84 16.00 -20.95
N TRP A 185 -6.41 15.47 -19.86
CA TRP A 185 -6.50 14.02 -19.63
C TRP A 185 -7.42 13.30 -20.62
N TYR A 186 -8.51 13.91 -21.06
CA TYR A 186 -9.38 13.35 -22.08
C TYR A 186 -8.69 13.32 -23.45
N ILE A 187 -8.01 14.40 -23.83
CA ILE A 187 -7.25 14.46 -25.08
C ILE A 187 -6.18 13.37 -25.09
N ASP A 188 -5.38 13.28 -24.02
CA ASP A 188 -4.34 12.24 -23.92
C ASP A 188 -4.92 10.82 -23.93
N CYS A 189 -6.10 10.62 -23.33
CA CYS A 189 -6.76 9.31 -23.36
C CYS A 189 -7.34 8.97 -24.74
N LEU A 190 -7.82 9.95 -25.50
CA LEU A 190 -8.29 9.73 -26.86
C LEU A 190 -7.13 9.35 -27.80
N PHE A 191 -5.95 9.93 -27.58
CA PHE A 191 -4.77 9.65 -28.39
C PHE A 191 -4.04 8.37 -27.94
N GLU A 192 -3.71 8.24 -26.67
CA GLU A 192 -2.90 7.12 -26.19
C GLU A 192 -3.72 5.88 -25.81
N GLY A 193 -5.01 6.05 -25.47
CA GLY A 193 -5.88 5.00 -24.94
C GLY A 193 -5.61 4.69 -23.46
N TYR A 194 -5.82 3.44 -23.06
CA TYR A 194 -5.67 2.94 -21.69
C TYR A 194 -4.34 3.26 -20.98
N PRO A 195 -3.17 3.34 -21.64
CA PRO A 195 -1.94 3.77 -21.01
C PRO A 195 -2.03 5.14 -20.32
N SER A 196 -2.86 6.06 -20.81
CA SER A 196 -3.14 7.35 -20.16
C SER A 196 -3.82 7.16 -18.80
N VAL A 197 -4.83 6.29 -18.72
CA VAL A 197 -5.54 5.91 -17.49
C VAL A 197 -4.56 5.32 -16.47
N LYS A 198 -3.63 4.49 -16.94
CA LYS A 198 -2.58 3.92 -16.11
C LYS A 198 -1.61 5.01 -15.64
N ARG A 199 -1.19 5.95 -16.50
CA ARG A 199 -0.32 7.08 -16.13
C ARG A 199 -0.99 7.94 -15.07
N PHE A 200 -2.27 8.25 -15.24
CA PHE A 200 -3.08 9.01 -14.29
C PHE A 200 -3.06 8.34 -12.91
N LYS A 201 -3.36 7.04 -12.82
CA LYS A 201 -3.34 6.30 -11.55
C LYS A 201 -1.95 6.25 -10.91
N GLN A 202 -0.89 6.09 -11.71
CA GLN A 202 0.49 6.08 -11.20
C GLN A 202 0.98 7.46 -10.75
N HIS A 203 0.39 8.53 -11.24
CA HIS A 203 0.69 9.88 -10.82
C HIS A 203 0.14 10.17 -9.42
N ASN A 204 -0.99 9.55 -9.08
CA ASN A 204 -1.63 9.74 -7.80
C ASN A 204 -0.81 9.14 -6.63
N PRO A 205 -0.41 9.95 -5.63
CA PRO A 205 0.29 9.48 -4.44
C PRO A 205 -0.53 8.54 -3.56
N SER A 206 -1.87 8.65 -3.56
CA SER A 206 -2.78 7.78 -2.79
C SER A 206 -3.00 6.42 -3.46
N TYR A 207 -2.62 6.26 -4.73
CA TYR A 207 -2.84 5.02 -5.45
C TYR A 207 -1.91 3.92 -4.94
N PRO A 208 -2.43 2.75 -4.52
CA PRO A 208 -1.60 1.63 -4.10
C PRO A 208 -0.85 1.09 -5.33
N MET A 209 0.34 1.63 -5.56
CA MET A 209 1.26 1.11 -6.55
C MET A 209 1.62 -0.32 -6.15
N ALA A 210 1.35 -1.29 -7.01
CA ALA A 210 1.89 -2.63 -6.86
C ALA A 210 3.40 -2.49 -6.60
N VAL A 211 3.84 -2.91 -5.41
CA VAL A 211 5.22 -2.68 -4.92
C VAL A 211 6.17 -3.19 -5.98
N ARG A 212 6.79 -2.26 -6.73
CA ARG A 212 7.82 -2.61 -7.71
C ARG A 212 8.97 -3.20 -6.90
N GLN A 213 9.04 -4.53 -6.85
CA GLN A 213 10.17 -5.21 -6.24
C GLN A 213 11.45 -4.61 -6.83
N SER A 214 12.30 -4.09 -5.95
CA SER A 214 13.56 -3.49 -6.35
C SER A 214 14.36 -4.50 -7.19
N LYS A 215 15.21 -4.03 -8.10
CA LYS A 215 16.09 -4.94 -8.88
C LYS A 215 16.90 -5.85 -7.95
N THR A 216 17.21 -5.38 -6.74
CA THR A 216 17.83 -6.14 -5.65
C THR A 216 16.91 -7.24 -5.11
N ALA A 217 15.64 -6.96 -4.83
CA ALA A 217 14.66 -7.96 -4.38
C ALA A 217 14.40 -9.03 -5.47
N LYS A 218 14.38 -8.63 -6.75
CA LYS A 218 14.29 -9.58 -7.87
C LYS A 218 15.54 -10.46 -7.99
N ARG A 219 16.73 -9.90 -7.73
CA ARG A 219 18.00 -10.68 -7.69
C ARG A 219 18.06 -11.62 -6.48
N SER A 220 17.60 -11.21 -5.30
CA SER A 220 17.59 -12.07 -4.12
C SER A 220 16.57 -13.22 -4.27
N ALA A 221 15.41 -12.95 -4.87
CA ALA A 221 14.44 -13.99 -5.20
C ALA A 221 15.01 -15.02 -6.19
N LYS A 222 15.88 -14.59 -7.11
CA LYS A 222 16.59 -15.48 -8.04
C LYS A 222 17.74 -16.25 -7.38
N GLN A 223 18.42 -15.67 -6.39
CA GLN A 223 19.46 -16.34 -5.57
C GLN A 223 18.89 -17.43 -4.66
N ASN A 224 17.68 -17.23 -4.12
CA ASN A 224 16.97 -18.25 -3.33
C ASN A 224 16.56 -19.49 -4.16
N GLY A 225 16.75 -19.47 -5.48
CA GLY A 225 16.57 -20.63 -6.36
C GLY A 225 17.74 -21.61 -6.36
N VAL A 226 18.88 -21.28 -5.74
CA VAL A 226 19.98 -22.23 -5.56
C VAL A 226 19.71 -23.03 -4.29
N ARG A 227 19.43 -24.33 -4.45
CA ARG A 227 19.19 -25.26 -3.34
C ARG A 227 20.49 -25.41 -2.54
N SER A 228 20.68 -24.60 -1.49
CA SER A 228 21.79 -24.85 -0.55
C SER A 228 21.52 -26.15 0.19
N ILE A 229 22.53 -27.01 0.32
CA ILE A 229 22.47 -28.21 1.15
C ILE A 229 22.79 -27.74 2.57
N GLU A 230 21.79 -27.16 3.22
CA GLU A 230 21.84 -26.84 4.65
C GLU A 230 20.85 -27.74 5.36
N SER A 231 21.20 -28.25 6.52
CA SER A 231 20.32 -29.13 7.29
C SER A 231 19.05 -28.37 7.71
N GLU A 232 17.90 -29.05 7.64
CA GLU A 232 16.57 -28.47 7.88
C GLU A 232 16.46 -27.82 9.27
N VAL A 233 17.26 -28.29 10.23
CA VAL A 233 17.40 -27.77 11.60
C VAL A 233 17.76 -26.28 11.64
N PHE A 234 18.47 -25.74 10.64
CA PHE A 234 18.88 -24.33 10.61
C PHE A 234 17.94 -23.42 9.80
N ARG A 235 17.06 -24.00 8.97
CA ARG A 235 16.08 -23.26 8.15
C ARG A 235 14.77 -23.03 8.88
N ASP A 236 14.35 -24.00 9.66
CA ASP A 236 13.10 -23.93 10.39
C ASP A 236 13.27 -23.09 11.67
N SER A 237 12.53 -21.99 11.76
CA SER A 237 12.57 -21.09 12.91
C SER A 237 12.08 -21.76 14.19
N GLU A 238 11.17 -22.73 14.06
CA GLU A 238 10.66 -23.48 15.21
C GLU A 238 11.68 -24.51 15.71
N ALA A 239 12.37 -25.19 14.78
CA ALA A 239 13.46 -26.12 15.11
C ALA A 239 14.67 -25.41 15.74
N ARG A 240 15.03 -24.23 15.22
CA ARG A 240 16.15 -23.42 15.73
C ARG A 240 15.94 -22.96 17.17
N ASN A 241 14.69 -22.71 17.59
CA ASN A 241 14.34 -22.34 18.96
C ASN A 241 14.43 -23.51 19.95
N ARG A 242 14.51 -24.76 19.49
CA ARG A 242 14.62 -25.96 20.34
C ARG A 242 16.06 -26.43 20.56
N LEU A 243 17.05 -25.81 19.91
CA LEU A 243 18.46 -26.12 20.14
C LEU A 243 18.95 -25.52 21.47
N SER A 244 19.57 -26.34 22.30
CA SER A 244 20.17 -25.93 23.59
C SER A 244 21.32 -24.93 23.43
N ILE A 245 22.01 -24.96 22.27
CA ILE A 245 23.09 -24.05 21.92
C ILE A 245 22.58 -23.08 20.87
N THR A 246 21.98 -21.97 21.32
CA THR A 246 21.75 -20.82 20.44
C THR A 246 23.00 -19.95 20.45
N SER A 247 23.52 -19.59 19.27
CA SER A 247 24.69 -18.71 19.12
C SER A 247 24.51 -17.28 19.63
N ASN A 248 23.36 -16.98 20.27
CA ASN A 248 23.01 -15.68 20.83
C ASN A 248 23.04 -15.65 22.38
N GLN A 249 23.69 -16.62 23.04
CA GLN A 249 23.84 -16.63 24.50
C GLN A 249 24.78 -15.53 25.05
N GLN A 250 25.49 -14.80 24.18
CA GLN A 250 26.21 -13.61 24.62
C GLN A 250 25.24 -12.44 24.78
N GLU A 251 25.16 -11.88 26.00
CA GLU A 251 24.36 -10.69 26.28
C GLU A 251 24.66 -9.59 25.27
N LYS A 252 23.61 -9.07 24.63
CA LYS A 252 23.76 -7.96 23.69
C LYS A 252 24.37 -6.77 24.43
N SER A 253 25.40 -6.16 23.86
CA SER A 253 26.04 -4.99 24.47
C SER A 253 25.01 -3.90 24.76
N LYS A 254 25.02 -3.38 25.99
CA LYS A 254 24.10 -2.34 26.48
C LYS A 254 24.11 -1.08 25.61
N VAL A 255 25.23 -0.84 24.93
CA VAL A 255 25.39 0.23 23.93
C VAL A 255 25.23 -0.33 22.52
N ARG A 256 24.36 0.30 21.72
CA ARG A 256 24.13 -0.07 20.33
C ARG A 256 25.36 0.28 19.49
N LYS A 257 25.98 -0.74 18.88
CA LYS A 257 27.10 -0.53 17.95
C LYS A 257 26.62 0.23 16.69
N PRO A 258 27.42 1.15 16.15
CA PRO A 258 27.06 1.88 14.94
C PRO A 258 26.95 0.95 13.72
N ASN A 259 26.07 1.29 12.79
CA ASN A 259 25.85 0.53 11.56
C ASN A 259 27.12 0.52 10.67
N LYS A 260 27.42 -0.60 10.00
CA LYS A 260 28.57 -0.76 9.08
C LYS A 260 28.65 0.37 8.03
N ALA A 261 27.51 0.83 7.54
CA ALA A 261 27.46 1.96 6.59
C ALA A 261 27.88 3.30 7.24
N ALA A 262 27.51 3.53 8.50
CA ALA A 262 27.92 4.71 9.25
C ALA A 262 29.43 4.67 9.55
N VAL A 263 29.93 3.51 9.99
CA VAL A 263 31.37 3.29 10.22
C VAL A 263 32.18 3.51 8.93
N LYS A 264 31.70 3.01 7.78
CA LYS A 264 32.38 3.23 6.48
C LYS A 264 32.42 4.71 6.09
N LYS A 265 31.34 5.45 6.34
CA LYS A 265 31.28 6.91 6.09
C LYS A 265 32.21 7.67 7.03
N GLU A 266 32.28 7.29 8.31
CA GLU A 266 33.21 7.89 9.27
C GLU A 266 34.66 7.60 8.91
N GLN A 267 34.99 6.35 8.56
CA GLN A 267 36.34 5.99 8.10
C GLN A 267 36.73 6.74 6.84
N ALA A 268 35.81 6.93 5.89
CA ALA A 268 36.06 7.76 4.70
C ALA A 268 36.33 9.22 5.08
N LYS A 269 35.55 9.81 6.00
CA LYS A 269 35.80 11.16 6.51
C LYS A 269 37.14 11.27 7.24
N ILE A 270 37.51 10.27 8.03
CA ILE A 270 38.80 10.23 8.75
C ILE A 270 39.97 10.13 7.76
N ARG A 271 39.84 9.38 6.67
CA ARG A 271 40.88 9.30 5.61
C ARG A 271 41.04 10.64 4.88
N LEU A 272 39.93 11.33 4.62
CA LEU A 272 39.96 12.58 3.83
C LEU A 272 40.39 13.80 4.66
N TYR A 273 39.94 13.89 5.92
CA TYR A 273 40.10 15.09 6.75
C TYR A 273 40.85 14.85 8.07
N GLY A 274 41.37 13.64 8.29
CA GLY A 274 41.95 13.23 9.56
C GLY A 274 40.91 12.99 10.66
N LYS A 275 41.34 12.35 11.76
CA LYS A 275 40.49 12.16 12.94
C LYS A 275 40.39 13.50 13.69
N LYS A 276 39.23 14.15 13.64
CA LYS A 276 38.97 15.35 14.46
C LYS A 276 39.12 14.98 15.94
N LYS A 277 39.93 15.74 16.68
CA LYS A 277 40.03 15.62 18.14
C LYS A 277 38.68 16.03 18.73
N ALA A 278 38.16 15.26 19.68
CA ALA A 278 36.94 15.62 20.39
C ALA A 278 37.18 16.97 21.11
N PRO A 279 36.19 17.88 21.15
CA PRO A 279 36.30 19.10 21.93
C PRO A 279 36.54 18.73 23.39
N ARG A 280 37.46 19.44 24.06
CA ARG A 280 37.68 19.25 25.50
C ARG A 280 36.40 19.66 26.22
N VAL A 281 35.82 18.72 26.97
CA VAL A 281 34.73 19.00 27.89
C VAL A 281 35.38 19.42 29.19
N TYR A 282 35.25 20.70 29.53
CA TYR A 282 35.76 21.25 30.79
C TYR A 282 34.79 20.87 31.91
N ASP A 283 35.32 20.41 33.03
CA ASP A 283 34.51 20.23 34.25
C ASP A 283 34.19 21.60 34.86
N GLU A 284 33.09 21.72 35.59
CA GLU A 284 32.61 22.98 36.22
C GLU A 284 33.66 23.65 37.14
N LYS A 285 34.70 22.92 37.54
CA LYS A 285 35.82 23.41 38.36
C LYS A 285 36.94 24.07 37.54
N GLU A 286 37.04 23.73 36.25
CA GLU A 286 38.03 24.30 35.33
C GLU A 286 37.52 25.56 34.66
N LEU A 287 36.20 25.73 34.61
CA LEU A 287 35.58 27.01 34.34
C LEU A 287 35.55 27.80 35.64
N ASP A 288 36.33 28.88 35.72
CA ASP A 288 36.40 29.81 36.85
C ASP A 288 35.10 30.65 36.96
N LEU A 289 33.97 29.94 37.00
CA LEU A 289 32.64 30.50 37.11
C LEU A 289 32.32 30.67 38.60
N PRO A 290 31.84 31.85 39.03
CA PRO A 290 31.44 32.06 40.41
C PRO A 290 30.32 31.08 40.78
N VAL A 291 30.54 30.30 41.83
CA VAL A 291 29.55 29.34 42.34
C VAL A 291 28.35 30.12 42.85
N LEU A 292 27.26 30.08 42.09
CA LEU A 292 26.03 30.76 42.47
C LEU A 292 25.51 30.19 43.81
N ASN A 293 25.06 31.07 44.70
CA ASN A 293 24.43 30.68 45.97
C ASN A 293 23.24 29.76 45.69
N ARG A 294 23.42 28.46 45.94
CA ARG A 294 22.36 27.46 45.78
C ARG A 294 21.32 27.72 46.87
N ALA A 295 20.05 27.79 46.51
CA ALA A 295 18.98 27.89 47.49
C ALA A 295 19.07 26.69 48.46
N ILE A 296 19.25 26.98 49.75
CA ILE A 296 19.13 25.98 50.80
C ILE A 296 17.66 25.60 50.84
N MET A 297 17.29 24.49 50.19
CA MET A 297 15.98 23.90 50.37
C MET A 297 15.93 23.36 51.81
N PRO A 298 15.12 23.91 52.73
CA PRO A 298 15.01 23.40 54.09
C PRO A 298 14.22 22.09 54.06
N GLY A 299 14.88 21.02 53.63
CA GLY A 299 14.34 19.67 53.66
C GLY A 299 14.48 19.08 55.05
N VAL A 300 13.35 18.72 55.67
CA VAL A 300 13.32 17.90 56.89
C VAL A 300 14.13 16.63 56.63
N LYS A 301 15.27 16.49 57.31
CA LYS A 301 16.06 15.26 57.31
C LYS A 301 15.19 14.16 57.93
N ARG A 302 14.61 13.27 57.12
CA ARG A 302 13.92 12.08 57.64
C ARG A 302 14.95 11.28 58.46
N PRO A 303 14.73 11.02 59.76
CA PRO A 303 15.67 10.23 60.55
C PRO A 303 15.77 8.84 59.93
N ARG A 304 17.00 8.45 59.61
CA ARG A 304 17.30 7.15 59.03
C ARG A 304 17.22 6.12 60.16
N GLY A 305 16.09 5.42 60.26
CA GLY A 305 15.86 4.42 61.31
C GLY A 305 16.94 3.34 61.34
N LYS A 306 17.28 2.85 62.53
CA LYS A 306 18.17 1.69 62.71
C LYS A 306 17.56 0.49 61.98
N LYS A 307 18.32 -0.09 61.05
CA LYS A 307 17.94 -1.26 60.25
C LYS A 307 17.63 -2.41 61.21
N GLY A 308 16.35 -2.83 61.30
CA GLY A 308 15.97 -4.07 62.00
C GLY A 308 14.81 -4.02 62.99
N LYS A 309 14.16 -2.88 63.26
CA LYS A 309 12.93 -2.87 64.07
C LYS A 309 11.81 -2.09 63.37
N LYS A 310 10.79 -2.81 62.91
CA LYS A 310 9.50 -2.23 62.49
C LYS A 310 8.69 -2.02 63.76
N PHE A 311 8.38 -0.78 64.10
CA PHE A 311 7.33 -0.48 65.07
C PHE A 311 6.04 -0.32 64.27
N VAL A 312 5.21 -1.36 64.30
CA VAL A 312 3.80 -1.27 63.93
C VAL A 312 3.06 -1.08 65.25
N GLN A 313 2.67 0.16 65.52
CA GLN A 313 1.54 0.43 66.39
C GLN A 313 0.36 0.52 65.42
N GLU A 314 -0.43 -0.56 65.35
CA GLU A 314 -1.72 -0.56 64.69
C GLU A 314 -2.75 -0.23 65.77
N ASP A 315 -3.27 1.00 65.72
CA ASP A 315 -4.48 1.39 66.43
C ASP A 315 -5.67 0.64 65.78
N PRO A 316 -6.61 0.04 66.56
CA PRO A 316 -7.62 -0.88 66.03
C PRO A 316 -8.80 -0.27 65.25
N GLU A 317 -8.76 1.00 64.82
CA GLU A 317 -9.93 1.69 64.23
C GLU A 317 -9.66 2.40 62.88
N ASP A 318 -8.64 2.00 62.13
CA ASP A 318 -8.39 2.55 60.78
C ASP A 318 -9.28 1.89 59.70
N HIS A 319 -10.57 2.18 59.71
CA HIS A 319 -11.54 1.78 58.67
C HIS A 319 -11.09 2.12 57.24
N THR A 320 -10.24 3.13 57.09
CA THR A 320 -9.73 3.60 55.79
C THR A 320 -8.75 2.65 55.11
N GLN A 321 -8.09 1.74 55.84
CA GLN A 321 -7.26 0.70 55.22
C GLN A 321 -8.12 -0.44 54.68
N TYR A 322 -9.14 -0.85 55.43
CA TYR A 322 -10.06 -1.91 55.01
C TYR A 322 -10.81 -1.53 53.73
N ASP A 323 -11.32 -0.30 53.62
CA ASP A 323 -11.98 0.18 52.39
C ASP A 323 -11.04 0.28 51.19
N ARG A 324 -9.77 0.60 51.44
CA ARG A 324 -8.73 0.63 50.39
C ARG A 324 -8.38 -0.77 49.91
N ILE A 325 -8.33 -1.75 50.83
CA ILE A 325 -8.10 -3.16 50.51
C ILE A 325 -9.31 -3.73 49.74
N ILE A 326 -10.54 -3.44 50.17
CA ILE A 326 -11.77 -3.89 49.51
C ILE A 326 -11.87 -3.31 48.09
N SER A 327 -11.63 -2.00 47.91
CA SER A 327 -11.62 -1.38 46.58
C SER A 327 -10.49 -1.90 45.69
N GLU A 328 -9.29 -2.14 46.23
CA GLU A 328 -8.21 -2.78 45.49
C GLU A 328 -8.54 -4.21 45.05
N ILE A 329 -9.22 -4.99 45.89
CA ILE A 329 -9.65 -6.36 45.56
C ILE A 329 -10.72 -6.34 44.46
N ILE A 330 -11.72 -5.47 44.57
CA ILE A 330 -12.77 -5.30 43.55
C ILE A 330 -12.16 -4.90 42.19
N ILE A 331 -11.25 -3.92 42.17
CA ILE A 331 -10.57 -3.47 40.95
C ILE A 331 -9.66 -4.58 40.37
N LYS A 332 -8.98 -5.37 41.21
CA LYS A 332 -8.15 -6.49 40.75
C LYS A 332 -8.99 -7.62 40.15
N ASP A 333 -10.15 -7.94 40.73
CA ASP A 333 -11.06 -8.97 40.21
C ASP A 333 -11.74 -8.57 38.90
N GLU A 334 -12.14 -7.31 38.74
CA GLU A 334 -12.65 -6.79 37.46
C GLU A 334 -11.59 -6.85 36.35
N LYS A 335 -10.33 -6.47 36.67
CA LYS A 335 -9.20 -6.59 35.73
C LYS A 335 -8.90 -8.03 35.36
N LYS A 336 -8.98 -8.96 36.32
CA LYS A 336 -8.77 -10.40 36.07
C LYS A 336 -9.87 -10.97 35.16
N ARG A 337 -11.14 -10.62 35.40
CA ARG A 337 -12.27 -11.00 34.53
C ARG A 337 -12.16 -10.39 33.13
N SER A 338 -11.70 -9.15 33.02
CA SER A 338 -11.46 -8.50 31.72
C SER A 338 -10.30 -9.14 30.95
N ALA A 339 -9.21 -9.51 31.64
CA ALA A 339 -8.08 -10.24 31.05
C ALA A 339 -8.50 -11.63 30.56
N GLN A 340 -9.30 -12.37 31.35
CA GLN A 340 -9.85 -13.66 30.95
C GLN A 340 -10.75 -13.55 29.71
N LYS A 341 -11.66 -12.56 29.66
CA LYS A 341 -12.50 -12.30 28.47
C LYS A 341 -11.65 -11.98 27.23
N LEU A 342 -10.53 -11.29 27.40
CA LEU A 342 -9.63 -10.94 26.31
C LEU A 342 -8.78 -12.14 25.84
N GLU A 343 -8.44 -13.06 26.75
CA GLU A 343 -7.83 -14.36 26.41
C GLU A 343 -8.83 -15.26 25.68
N ASP A 344 -10.06 -15.38 26.16
CA ASP A 344 -11.13 -16.11 25.48
C ASP A 344 -11.38 -15.57 24.06
N LEU A 345 -11.35 -14.24 23.89
CA LEU A 345 -11.50 -13.60 22.58
C LEU A 345 -10.31 -13.85 21.65
N ARG A 346 -9.08 -13.95 22.20
CA ARG A 346 -7.88 -14.34 21.44
C ARG A 346 -7.93 -15.81 21.03
N GLU A 347 -8.40 -16.69 21.90
CA GLU A 347 -8.57 -18.11 21.59
C GLU A 347 -9.65 -18.36 20.54
N LEU A 348 -10.79 -17.66 20.63
CA LEU A 348 -11.82 -17.70 19.60
C LEU A 348 -11.30 -17.24 18.24
N LYS A 349 -10.51 -16.15 18.20
CA LYS A 349 -9.88 -15.69 16.96
C LYS A 349 -8.83 -16.67 16.42
N ARG A 350 -8.05 -17.33 17.28
CA ARG A 350 -7.12 -18.40 16.85
C ARG A 350 -7.87 -19.57 16.22
N LYS A 351 -8.93 -20.05 16.87
CA LYS A 351 -9.78 -21.14 16.34
C LYS A 351 -10.45 -20.76 15.02
N GLU A 352 -10.89 -19.51 14.86
CA GLU A 352 -11.45 -19.03 13.58
C GLU A 352 -10.40 -18.96 12.46
N MET A 353 -9.18 -18.49 12.77
CA MET A 353 -8.08 -18.46 11.82
C MET A 353 -7.65 -19.88 11.40
N GLU A 354 -7.55 -20.81 12.36
CA GLU A 354 -7.21 -22.21 12.11
C GLU A 354 -8.27 -22.89 11.24
N LYS A 355 -9.56 -22.66 11.50
CA LYS A 355 -10.65 -23.14 10.63
C LYS A 355 -10.55 -22.57 9.21
N LYS A 356 -10.30 -21.26 9.07
CA LYS A 356 -10.11 -20.62 7.76
C LYS A 356 -8.87 -21.13 7.03
N GLU A 357 -7.81 -21.48 7.73
CA GLU A 357 -6.61 -22.07 7.16
C GLU A 357 -6.88 -23.51 6.71
N ALA A 358 -7.52 -24.33 7.55
CA ALA A 358 -7.95 -25.68 7.21
C ALA A 358 -8.90 -25.72 6.00
N GLU A 359 -9.83 -24.77 5.91
CA GLU A 359 -10.69 -24.65 4.72
C GLU A 359 -9.89 -24.31 3.45
N LYS A 360 -8.86 -23.47 3.57
CA LYS A 360 -7.98 -23.14 2.43
C LYS A 360 -7.13 -24.33 2.03
N THR A 361 -6.58 -25.07 2.99
CA THR A 361 -5.79 -26.29 2.69
C THR A 361 -6.67 -27.35 2.04
N ASN A 362 -7.87 -27.60 2.58
CA ASN A 362 -8.82 -28.56 2.00
C ASN A 362 -9.20 -28.16 0.57
N LYS A 363 -9.53 -26.89 0.32
CA LYS A 363 -9.81 -26.39 -1.04
C LYS A 363 -8.64 -26.58 -2.01
N LEU A 364 -7.39 -26.45 -1.53
CA LEU A 364 -6.20 -26.67 -2.35
C LEU A 364 -5.97 -28.16 -2.60
N GLU A 365 -6.19 -29.01 -1.60
CA GLU A 365 -6.10 -30.46 -1.74
C GLU A 365 -7.17 -31.02 -2.67
N ASP A 366 -8.41 -30.58 -2.54
CA ASP A 366 -9.53 -30.96 -3.43
C ASP A 366 -9.21 -30.60 -4.88
N LYS A 367 -8.75 -29.37 -5.14
CA LYS A 367 -8.32 -28.95 -6.49
C LYS A 367 -7.13 -29.75 -6.99
N LYS A 368 -6.17 -30.09 -6.12
CA LYS A 368 -5.01 -30.91 -6.49
C LYS A 368 -5.45 -32.34 -6.85
N GLN A 369 -6.38 -32.92 -6.11
CA GLN A 369 -6.97 -34.22 -6.41
C GLN A 369 -7.78 -34.18 -7.71
N GLU A 370 -8.57 -33.13 -7.95
CA GLU A 370 -9.34 -32.94 -9.18
C GLU A 370 -8.41 -32.87 -10.41
N ILE A 371 -7.34 -32.07 -10.32
CA ILE A 371 -6.32 -31.98 -11.38
C ILE A 371 -5.64 -33.33 -11.60
N LYS A 372 -5.29 -34.05 -10.52
CA LYS A 372 -4.68 -35.39 -10.61
C LYS A 372 -5.64 -36.40 -11.26
N ASN A 373 -6.92 -36.37 -10.92
CA ASN A 373 -7.95 -37.25 -11.48
C ASN A 373 -8.19 -36.92 -12.95
N LYS A 374 -8.28 -35.64 -13.32
CA LYS A 374 -8.42 -35.18 -14.70
C LYS A 374 -7.22 -35.58 -15.56
N ALA A 375 -6.00 -35.38 -15.05
CA ALA A 375 -4.77 -35.81 -15.72
C ALA A 375 -4.70 -37.33 -15.89
N THR A 376 -5.16 -38.09 -14.89
CA THR A 376 -5.21 -39.56 -14.95
C THR A 376 -6.21 -40.04 -15.99
N LYS A 377 -7.44 -39.47 -16.01
CA LYS A 377 -8.46 -39.76 -17.04
C LYS A 377 -7.97 -39.43 -18.45
N ALA A 378 -7.33 -38.27 -18.66
CA ALA A 378 -6.77 -37.92 -19.95
C ALA A 378 -5.66 -38.90 -20.41
N ARG A 379 -4.81 -39.38 -19.48
CA ARG A 379 -3.79 -40.39 -19.78
C ARG A 379 -4.39 -41.74 -20.15
N THR A 380 -5.44 -42.18 -19.46
CA THR A 380 -6.10 -43.46 -19.78
C THR A 380 -6.83 -43.39 -21.11
N GLU A 381 -7.50 -42.28 -21.42
CA GLU A 381 -8.12 -42.05 -22.74
C GLU A 381 -7.09 -42.05 -23.87
N ARG A 382 -5.94 -41.39 -23.68
CA ARG A 382 -4.85 -41.40 -24.67
C ARG A 382 -4.30 -42.81 -24.90
N ARG A 383 -4.14 -43.61 -23.84
CA ARG A 383 -3.73 -45.02 -23.94
C ARG A 383 -4.76 -45.87 -24.69
N LYS A 384 -6.06 -45.71 -24.38
CA LYS A 384 -7.15 -46.42 -25.07
C LYS A 384 -7.20 -46.06 -26.56
N ARG A 385 -7.10 -44.76 -26.91
CA ARG A 385 -7.04 -44.31 -28.31
C ARG A 385 -5.84 -44.87 -29.06
N ALA A 386 -4.67 -44.89 -28.43
CA ALA A 386 -3.46 -45.47 -29.03
C ALA A 386 -3.60 -46.98 -29.26
N GLN A 387 -4.23 -47.71 -28.34
CA GLN A 387 -4.52 -49.14 -28.52
C GLN A 387 -5.54 -49.39 -29.64
N LEU A 388 -6.59 -48.57 -29.74
CA LEU A 388 -7.56 -48.63 -30.83
C LEU A 388 -6.90 -48.39 -32.19
N LEU A 389 -6.09 -47.33 -32.30
CA LEU A 389 -5.33 -47.02 -33.53
C LEU A 389 -4.36 -48.13 -33.90
N LYS A 390 -3.72 -48.76 -32.91
CA LYS A 390 -2.84 -49.91 -33.15
C LYS A 390 -3.64 -51.12 -33.66
N LYS A 391 -4.81 -51.38 -33.06
CA LYS A 391 -5.69 -52.48 -33.48
C LYS A 391 -6.22 -52.28 -34.91
N THR A 392 -6.72 -51.08 -35.24
CA THR A 392 -7.17 -50.76 -36.60
C THR A 392 -6.03 -50.84 -37.62
N SER A 393 -4.82 -50.37 -37.28
CA SER A 393 -3.65 -50.50 -38.17
C SER A 393 -3.17 -51.95 -38.35
N THR A 394 -3.49 -52.86 -37.42
CA THR A 394 -3.14 -54.28 -37.55
C THR A 394 -4.19 -55.01 -38.39
N GLU A 395 -5.48 -54.65 -38.25
CA GLU A 395 -6.58 -55.14 -39.08
C GLU A 395 -6.43 -54.68 -40.55
N GLU A 396 -6.05 -53.41 -40.81
CA GLU A 396 -5.76 -52.90 -42.15
C GLU A 396 -4.50 -53.53 -42.80
N GLN A 397 -3.54 -53.99 -41.99
CA GLN A 397 -2.35 -54.72 -42.47
C GLN A 397 -2.60 -56.22 -42.72
N GLU A 398 -3.68 -56.80 -42.17
CA GLU A 398 -4.11 -58.17 -42.49
C GLU A 398 -4.98 -58.22 -43.75
N GLU A 399 -5.78 -57.19 -44.04
CA GLU A 399 -6.56 -57.11 -45.29
C GLU A 399 -5.72 -56.77 -46.54
N SER A 400 -4.52 -56.22 -46.38
CA SER A 400 -3.67 -55.76 -47.51
C SER A 400 -2.49 -56.69 -47.86
N LYS A 401 -2.37 -57.87 -47.26
CA LYS A 401 -1.37 -58.87 -47.67
C LYS A 401 -1.90 -59.72 -48.84
N PRO A 402 -1.26 -59.70 -50.03
CA PRO A 402 -1.67 -60.57 -51.14
C PRO A 402 -1.40 -62.04 -50.79
N LYS A 403 -2.40 -62.90 -50.97
CA LYS A 403 -2.29 -64.37 -50.87
C LYS A 403 -1.16 -64.86 -51.78
N LYS A 404 -0.08 -65.38 -51.20
CA LYS A 404 0.96 -66.08 -51.96
C LYS A 404 0.35 -67.37 -52.52
N LYS A 405 0.38 -67.53 -53.85
CA LYS A 405 0.04 -68.77 -54.54
C LYS A 405 1.05 -69.84 -54.13
N SER A 406 0.57 -70.92 -53.50
CA SER A 406 1.35 -72.14 -53.31
C SER A 406 1.36 -72.93 -54.61
N VAL A 407 2.55 -73.17 -55.17
CA VAL A 407 2.75 -74.10 -56.28
C VAL A 407 2.85 -75.50 -55.67
N SER A 408 1.92 -76.38 -56.02
CA SER A 408 1.98 -77.81 -55.71
C SER A 408 3.06 -78.46 -56.59
N PHE A 409 4.06 -79.06 -55.94
CA PHE A 409 4.85 -80.13 -56.57
C PHE A 409 4.16 -81.48 -56.24
N ALA A 410 4.26 -82.39 -57.22
CA ALA A 410 3.56 -83.67 -57.35
C ALA A 410 3.55 -84.57 -56.10
#